data_AF-A0A1H5LT16-F1
#
_entry.id   AF-A0A1H5LT16-F1
#
_cell.length_a   1.000
_cell.length_b   1.000
_cell.length_c   1.000
_cell.angle_alpha   90.00
_cell.angle_beta   90.00
_cell.angle_gamma   90.00
#
_symmetry.space_group_name_H-M   'P 1'
#
loop_
_entity.id
_entity.type
_entity.pdbx_description
1 polymer ?
#
loop_
_entity_poly.entity_id
_entity_poly.type
_entity_poly.pdbx_seq_one_letter_code
_entity_poly.pdbx_strand_id
1 'polypeptide(L)'
;MATTKKRIAVSLSPELEQALNDLRDATGVAPSSFVAEIMTQSIPMIRGVTEAALEAKNSPSNALRLMQRSMMQALGEVAGMQLDLIDQETALRKTPKSIPAQEKPSVKPAKTKRSKAKT
;
A
#
# COMPACT_ATOMS: atom_id res chain seq x y z
N MET A 1 -11.56 31.16 23.91
CA MET A 1 -11.97 29.82 23.46
C MET A 1 -11.03 28.79 24.06
N ALA A 2 -11.49 27.99 25.03
CA ALA A 2 -10.66 26.91 25.58
C ALA A 2 -10.56 25.79 24.54
N THR A 3 -9.35 25.43 24.13
CA THR A 3 -9.16 24.35 23.15
C THR A 3 -9.21 23.01 23.87
N THR A 4 -10.12 22.12 23.50
CA THR A 4 -10.24 20.74 24.06
C THR A 4 -9.03 19.85 23.75
N LYS A 5 -8.14 20.30 22.84
CA LYS A 5 -6.94 19.57 22.43
C LYS A 5 -5.88 19.59 23.55
N LYS A 6 -5.38 18.41 23.91
CA LYS A 6 -4.27 18.25 24.86
C LYS A 6 -2.97 18.79 24.23
N ARG A 7 -2.19 19.54 25.00
CA ARG A 7 -0.86 20.01 24.60
C ARG A 7 0.17 18.95 24.99
N ILE A 8 1.08 18.66 24.07
CA ILE A 8 2.22 17.78 24.29
C ILE A 8 3.46 18.59 23.89
N ALA A 9 4.47 18.62 24.77
CA ALA A 9 5.78 19.17 24.43
C ALA A 9 6.65 18.03 23.91
N VAL A 10 7.25 18.22 22.74
CA VAL A 10 8.15 17.24 22.11
C VAL A 10 9.49 17.92 21.86
N SER A 11 10.58 17.22 22.18
CA SER A 11 11.92 17.66 21.83
C SER A 11 12.21 17.22 20.41
N LEU A 12 12.66 18.15 19.56
CA LEU A 12 13.02 17.90 18.17
C LEU A 12 14.54 17.82 18.05
N SER A 13 15.04 16.96 17.16
CA SER A 13 16.43 17.04 16.75
C SER A 13 16.65 18.29 15.88
N PRO A 14 17.87 18.85 15.84
CA PRO A 14 18.17 20.02 15.00
C PRO A 14 17.86 19.78 13.51
N GLU A 15 18.10 18.55 13.04
CA GLU A 15 17.80 18.14 11.65
C GLU A 15 16.30 18.17 11.36
N LEU A 16 15.47 17.65 12.27
CA LEU A 16 14.02 17.65 12.10
C LEU A 16 13.43 19.06 12.20
N GLU A 17 13.97 19.89 13.10
CA GLU A 17 13.59 21.30 13.20
C GLU A 17 13.86 22.03 11.89
N GLN A 18 15.04 21.85 11.29
CA GLN A 18 15.37 22.47 10.00
C GLN A 18 14.41 22.02 8.90
N ALA A 19 14.17 20.71 8.76
CA ALA A 19 13.25 20.19 7.74
C ALA A 19 11.82 20.73 7.89
N LEU A 20 11.35 20.92 9.13
CA LEU A 20 10.03 21.51 9.40
C LEU A 20 9.98 23.01 9.08
N ASN A 21 11.08 23.74 9.30
CA ASN A 21 11.19 25.15 8.91
C ASN A 21 11.22 25.29 7.39
N ASP A 22 11.96 24.46 6.68
CA ASP A 22 11.99 24.45 5.21
C ASP A 22 10.60 24.15 4.62
N LEU A 23 9.88 23.18 5.21
CA LEU A 23 8.49 22.89 4.85
C LEU A 23 7.59 24.11 5.04
N ARG A 24 7.72 24.81 6.18
CA ARG A 24 6.95 26.02 6.47
C ARG A 24 7.24 27.10 5.45
N ASP A 25 8.50 27.32 5.11
CA ASP A 25 8.90 28.37 4.16
C ASP A 25 8.39 28.07 2.74
N ALA A 26 8.36 26.80 2.35
CA ALA A 26 7.85 26.37 1.05
C ALA A 26 6.32 26.36 0.94
N THR A 27 5.60 26.01 2.00
CA THR A 27 4.14 25.74 1.96
C THR A 27 3.28 26.75 2.72
N GLY A 28 3.88 27.53 3.62
CA GLY A 28 3.17 28.40 4.56
C GLY A 28 2.48 27.66 5.72
N VAL A 29 2.55 26.32 5.77
CA VAL A 29 1.90 25.53 6.82
C VAL A 29 2.71 25.60 8.11
N ALA A 30 2.03 25.84 9.24
CA ALA A 30 2.66 25.83 10.55
C ALA A 30 3.17 24.41 10.89
N PRO A 31 4.44 24.23 11.30
CA PRO A 31 5.01 22.93 11.63
C PRO A 31 4.19 22.12 12.63
N SER A 32 3.65 22.78 13.65
CA SER A 32 2.81 22.13 14.67
C SER A 32 1.49 21.59 14.10
N SER A 33 0.90 22.27 13.11
CA SER A 33 -0.30 21.78 12.43
C SER A 33 0.02 20.58 11.56
N PHE A 34 1.12 20.64 10.81
CA PHE A 34 1.59 19.54 9.98
C PHE A 34 1.86 18.29 10.82
N VAL A 35 2.62 18.41 11.90
CA VAL A 35 2.91 17.28 12.82
C VAL A 35 1.62 16.72 13.41
N ALA A 36 0.69 17.57 13.88
CA ALA A 36 -0.57 17.10 14.43
C ALA A 36 -1.42 16.33 13.40
N GLU A 37 -1.42 16.77 12.15
CA GLU A 37 -2.15 16.11 11.06
C GLU A 37 -1.54 14.75 10.70
N ILE A 38 -0.21 14.67 10.51
CA ILE A 38 0.50 13.42 10.23
C ILE A 38 0.30 12.42 11.37
N MET A 39 0.39 12.86 12.63
CA MET A 39 0.16 11.98 13.78
C MET A 39 -1.30 11.50 13.86
N THR A 40 -2.27 12.34 13.47
CA THR A 40 -3.69 11.95 13.42
C THR A 40 -3.94 10.89 12.34
N GLN A 41 -3.34 11.06 11.16
CA GLN A 41 -3.44 10.07 10.08
C GLN A 41 -2.74 8.74 10.46
N SER A 42 -1.72 8.81 11.31
CA SER A 42 -0.94 7.65 11.76
C SER A 42 -1.57 6.86 12.91
N ILE A 43 -2.75 7.25 13.42
CA ILE A 43 -3.43 6.56 14.54
C ILE A 43 -3.56 5.02 14.33
N PRO A 44 -3.97 4.51 13.14
CA PRO A 44 -4.08 3.06 12.94
C PRO A 44 -2.74 2.34 13.10
N MET A 45 -1.67 2.92 12.58
CA MET A 45 -0.32 2.38 12.70
C MET A 45 0.16 2.39 14.16
N ILE A 46 -0.04 3.50 14.88
CA ILE A 46 0.30 3.61 16.32
C ILE A 46 -0.44 2.53 17.13
N ARG A 47 -1.73 2.29 16.85
CA ARG A 47 -2.51 1.24 17.49
C ARG A 47 -1.97 -0.15 17.19
N GLY A 48 -1.66 -0.45 15.93
CA GLY A 48 -1.10 -1.75 15.54
C GLY A 48 0.25 -2.04 16.21
N VAL A 49 1.15 -1.05 16.29
CA VAL A 49 2.42 -1.18 17.02
C VAL A 49 2.18 -1.39 18.52
N THR A 50 1.21 -0.67 19.09
CA THR A 50 0.86 -0.83 20.52
C THR A 50 0.33 -2.23 20.81
N GLU A 51 -0.54 -2.77 19.96
CA GLU A 51 -1.07 -4.13 20.09
C GLU A 51 0.02 -5.18 19.96
N ALA A 52 0.88 -5.07 18.94
CA ALA A 52 2.02 -5.96 18.76
C ALA A 52 2.99 -5.93 19.95
N ALA A 53 3.26 -4.74 20.51
CA ALA A 53 4.10 -4.60 21.69
C ALA A 53 3.47 -5.22 22.95
N LEU A 54 2.15 -5.10 23.11
CA LEU A 54 1.41 -5.72 24.21
C LEU A 54 1.39 -7.25 24.08
N GLU A 55 1.19 -7.79 22.88
CA GLU A 55 1.24 -9.23 22.63
C GLU A 55 2.64 -9.80 22.87
N ALA A 56 3.68 -9.11 22.40
CA ALA A 56 5.07 -9.48 22.66
C ALA A 56 5.38 -9.50 24.17
N LYS A 57 4.83 -8.57 24.94
CA LYS A 57 5.00 -8.51 26.41
C LYS A 57 4.24 -9.62 27.14
N ASN A 58 3.07 -10.02 26.65
CA ASN A 58 2.19 -10.97 27.35
C ASN A 58 2.42 -12.43 26.95
N SER A 59 3.05 -12.70 25.81
CA SER A 59 2.99 -14.01 25.16
C SER A 59 4.33 -14.55 24.62
N PRO A 60 5.46 -14.55 25.36
CA PRO A 60 6.67 -15.24 24.87
C PRO A 60 6.45 -16.75 24.65
N SER A 61 5.66 -17.40 25.52
CA SER A 61 5.30 -18.82 25.42
C SER A 61 4.20 -19.11 24.39
N ASN A 62 3.28 -18.17 24.20
CA ASN A 62 2.25 -18.27 23.15
C ASN A 62 2.82 -17.99 21.76
N ALA A 63 3.82 -17.12 21.64
CA ALA A 63 4.56 -16.88 20.40
C ALA A 63 5.31 -18.15 19.96
N LEU A 64 5.93 -18.91 20.88
CA LEU A 64 6.53 -20.21 20.57
C LEU A 64 5.49 -21.23 20.08
N ARG A 65 4.32 -21.30 20.71
CA ARG A 65 3.24 -22.20 20.26
C ARG A 65 2.65 -21.77 18.91
N LEU A 66 2.48 -20.47 18.70
CA LEU A 66 1.98 -19.91 17.43
C LEU A 66 3.00 -20.12 16.30
N MET A 67 4.30 -19.94 16.58
CA MET A 67 5.40 -20.25 15.65
C MET A 67 5.47 -21.74 15.31
N GLN A 68 5.34 -22.63 16.30
CA GLN A 68 5.28 -24.08 16.04
C GLN A 68 4.06 -24.45 15.20
N ARG A 69 2.90 -23.85 15.48
CA ARG A 69 1.68 -24.10 14.73
C ARG A 69 1.75 -23.56 13.30
N SER A 70 2.28 -22.36 13.10
CA SER A 70 2.44 -21.77 11.76
C SER A 70 3.47 -22.52 10.92
N MET A 71 4.58 -22.98 11.53
CA MET A 71 5.53 -23.86 10.85
C MET A 71 4.88 -25.18 10.39
N MET A 72 4.06 -25.82 11.24
CA MET A 72 3.34 -27.03 10.86
C MET A 72 2.31 -26.79 9.74
N GLN A 73 1.61 -25.66 9.75
CA GLN A 73 0.65 -25.32 8.69
C GLN A 73 1.34 -25.01 7.36
N ALA A 74 2.43 -24.24 7.38
CA ALA A 74 3.21 -23.93 6.16
C ALA A 74 3.79 -25.20 5.51
N LEU A 75 4.27 -26.16 6.30
CA LEU A 75 4.70 -27.46 5.78
C LEU A 75 3.55 -28.24 5.13
N GLY A 76 2.34 -28.16 5.70
CA GLY A 76 1.13 -28.75 5.12
C GLY A 76 0.68 -28.09 3.81
N GLU A 77 0.71 -26.75 3.74
CA GLU A 77 0.35 -26.00 2.53
C GLU A 77 1.36 -26.21 1.39
N VAL A 78 2.66 -26.25 1.68
CA VAL A 78 3.69 -26.57 0.69
C VAL A 78 3.51 -28.00 0.14
N ALA A 79 3.15 -28.95 1.00
CA ALA A 79 2.84 -30.31 0.56
C ALA A 79 1.60 -30.37 -0.36
N GLY A 80 0.55 -29.61 -0.04
CA GLY A 80 -0.64 -29.48 -0.89
C GLY A 80 -0.35 -28.81 -2.24
N MET A 81 0.42 -27.73 -2.25
CA MET A 81 0.81 -27.02 -3.47
C MET A 81 1.68 -27.87 -4.41
N GLN A 82 2.56 -28.73 -3.87
CA GLN A 82 3.33 -29.67 -4.69
C GLN A 82 2.43 -30.70 -5.40
N LEU A 83 1.40 -31.20 -4.71
CA LEU A 83 0.40 -32.10 -5.28
C LEU A 83 -0.39 -31.43 -6.41
N ASP A 84 -0.87 -30.20 -6.19
CA ASP A 84 -1.60 -29.44 -7.21
C ASP A 84 -0.74 -29.10 -8.44
N LEU A 85 0.56 -28.83 -8.24
CA LEU A 85 1.49 -28.58 -9.36
C LEU A 85 1.73 -29.84 -10.21
N ILE A 86 1.85 -31.01 -9.57
CA ILE A 86 1.97 -32.31 -10.28
C ILE A 86 0.70 -32.59 -11.10
N ASP A 87 -0.49 -32.31 -10.56
CA ASP A 87 -1.75 -32.46 -11.27
C ASP A 87 -1.89 -31.47 -12.45
N GLN A 88 -1.44 -30.22 -12.27
CA GLN A 88 -1.44 -29.24 -13.36
C GLN A 88 -0.45 -29.58 -14.48
N GLU A 89 0.75 -30.08 -14.16
CA GLU A 89 1.72 -30.52 -15.17
C GLU A 89 1.20 -31.69 -16.01
N THR A 90 0.48 -32.64 -15.39
CA THR A 90 -0.11 -33.78 -16.12
C THR A 90 -1.31 -33.38 -16.99
N ALA A 91 -2.06 -32.34 -16.62
CA ALA A 91 -3.15 -31.79 -17.42
C ALA A 91 -2.65 -31.02 -18.66
N LEU A 92 -1.59 -30.22 -18.52
CA LEU A 92 -1.02 -29.40 -19.61
C LEU A 92 -0.43 -30.25 -20.75
N ARG A 93 0.00 -31.48 -20.47
CA ARG A 93 0.50 -32.43 -21.50
C ARG A 93 -0.60 -32.95 -22.44
N LYS A 94 -1.88 -32.75 -22.14
CA LYS A 94 -3.00 -33.40 -22.87
C LYS A 94 -3.71 -32.55 -23.92
N THR A 95 -3.45 -31.24 -24.03
CA THR A 95 -4.21 -30.35 -24.95
C THR A 95 -3.37 -29.81 -26.12
N PRO A 96 -3.66 -30.15 -27.39
CA PRO A 96 -2.98 -29.59 -28.57
C PRO A 96 -3.49 -28.17 -28.91
N LYS A 97 -2.57 -27.23 -29.16
CA LYS A 97 -2.81 -25.80 -29.46
C LYS A 97 -3.39 -25.58 -30.88
N SER A 98 -4.44 -24.77 -31.00
CA SER A 98 -4.81 -24.02 -32.20
C SER A 98 -5.04 -22.54 -31.86
N ILE A 99 -4.59 -21.61 -32.70
CA ILE A 99 -4.67 -20.15 -32.49
C ILE A 99 -5.24 -19.49 -33.77
N PRO A 100 -6.26 -18.60 -33.70
CA PRO A 100 -6.60 -17.71 -34.82
C PRO A 100 -6.28 -16.22 -34.55
N ALA A 101 -5.97 -15.49 -35.63
CA ALA A 101 -5.48 -14.11 -35.68
C ALA A 101 -6.60 -13.03 -35.61
N GLN A 102 -6.30 -11.85 -35.04
CA GLN A 102 -7.25 -10.73 -34.85
C GLN A 102 -7.11 -9.60 -35.90
N GLU A 103 -8.27 -9.02 -36.25
CA GLU A 103 -8.55 -7.98 -37.27
C GLU A 103 -8.56 -6.55 -36.64
N LYS A 104 -8.05 -5.53 -37.34
CA LYS A 104 -7.88 -4.13 -36.84
C LYS A 104 -9.02 -3.19 -37.28
N PRO A 105 -9.47 -2.21 -36.46
CA PRO A 105 -10.61 -1.33 -36.79
C PRO A 105 -10.25 -0.04 -37.54
N SER A 106 -11.25 0.53 -38.22
CA SER A 106 -11.20 1.57 -39.27
C SER A 106 -11.37 3.02 -38.77
N VAL A 107 -10.74 3.98 -39.46
CA VAL A 107 -10.81 5.44 -39.20
C VAL A 107 -11.70 6.14 -40.26
N LYS A 108 -12.66 6.98 -39.86
CA LYS A 108 -13.51 7.81 -40.75
C LYS A 108 -12.97 9.24 -40.90
N PRO A 109 -13.03 9.89 -42.10
CA PRO A 109 -12.58 11.28 -42.27
C PRO A 109 -13.69 12.33 -42.09
N ALA A 110 -13.31 13.52 -41.61
CA ALA A 110 -14.16 14.68 -41.33
C ALA A 110 -14.46 15.55 -42.58
N LYS A 111 -15.65 16.16 -42.64
CA LYS A 111 -16.18 16.97 -43.75
C LYS A 111 -15.76 18.45 -43.67
N THR A 112 -15.30 19.01 -44.79
CA THR A 112 -14.94 20.43 -44.99
C THR A 112 -16.17 21.26 -45.41
N LYS A 113 -16.41 22.43 -44.77
CA LYS A 113 -17.33 23.48 -45.28
C LYS A 113 -16.77 24.91 -45.06
N ARG A 114 -16.46 25.55 -46.19
CA ARG A 114 -16.69 26.95 -46.64
C ARG A 114 -16.34 28.16 -45.73
N SER A 115 -15.51 29.08 -46.27
CA SER A 115 -15.90 30.45 -46.76
C SER A 115 -15.06 31.67 -46.27
N LYS A 116 -14.79 32.59 -47.24
CA LYS A 116 -14.31 34.01 -47.23
C LYS A 116 -12.76 34.20 -47.29
N ALA A 117 -12.15 35.14 -48.03
CA ALA A 117 -12.52 36.48 -48.54
C ALA A 117 -11.64 36.85 -49.79
N LYS A 118 -12.16 37.53 -50.83
CA LYS A 118 -12.04 38.98 -51.16
C LYS A 118 -10.66 39.44 -51.70
N THR A 119 -10.56 39.78 -52.99
CA THR A 119 -10.12 41.06 -53.60
C THR A 119 -10.19 40.93 -55.11
#